data_AF-A0A371WM91-F1
#
_entry.id   AF-A0A371WM91-F1
#
_cell.length_a   1.000
_cell.length_b   1.000
_cell.length_c   1.000
_cell.angle_alpha   90.00
_cell.angle_beta   90.00
_cell.angle_gamma   90.00
#
_symmetry.space_group_name_H-M   'P 1'
#
loop_
_entity.id
_entity.type
_entity.pdbx_description
1 polymer ?
#
loop_
_entity_poly.entity_id
_entity_poly.type
_entity_poly.pdbx_seq_one_letter_code
_entity_poly.pdbx_strand_id
1 'polypeptide(L)' 'MRTIIALFFLVGTEFVGAAWAAGWALGGMFQLGPTLSHICEISFALLGLVALYYFLRTAIRHEPIFD' A
#
# COMPACT_ATOMS: atom_id res chain seq x y z
N MET A 1 -7.76 -0.01 -22.35
CA MET A 1 -6.48 0.64 -21.97
C MET A 1 -6.55 1.81 -20.97
N ARG A 2 -7.70 2.47 -20.69
CA ARG A 2 -7.73 3.62 -19.75
C ARG A 2 -8.27 3.31 -18.34
N THR A 3 -9.07 2.26 -18.19
CA THR A 3 -9.75 1.92 -16.92
C THR A 3 -8.83 1.31 -15.88
N ILE A 4 -7.92 0.42 -16.27
CA ILE A 4 -6.97 -0.23 -15.34
C ILE A 4 -5.98 0.79 -14.76
N ILE A 5 -5.49 1.71 -15.59
CA ILE A 5 -4.58 2.77 -15.14
C ILE A 5 -5.30 3.72 -14.15
N ALA A 6 -6.54 4.11 -14.44
CA ALA A 6 -7.33 4.92 -13.51
C ALA A 6 -7.63 4.18 -12.20
N LEU A 7 -8.00 2.90 -12.27
CA LEU A 7 -8.20 2.04 -11.10
C LEU A 7 -6.92 1.91 -10.27
N PHE A 8 -5.76 1.83 -10.93
CA PHE A 8 -4.47 1.78 -10.25
C PHE A 8 -4.18 3.05 -9.44
N PHE A 9 -4.38 4.23 -10.01
CA PHE A 9 -4.15 5.48 -9.27
C PHE A 9 -5.14 5.64 -8.10
N LEU A 10 -6.40 5.21 -8.30
CA LEU A 10 -7.43 5.22 -7.26
C LEU A 10 -7.06 4.25 -6.11
N VAL A 11 -6.99 2.95 -6.40
CA VAL A 11 -6.68 1.91 -5.41
C VAL A 11 -5.30 2.11 -4.80
N GLY A 12 -4.34 2.59 -5.58
CA GLY A 12 -2.97 2.84 -5.10
C GLY A 12 -2.90 3.91 -4.03
N THR A 13 -3.60 5.02 -4.21
CA THR A 13 -3.62 6.09 -3.21
C THR A 13 -4.41 5.68 -1.96
N GLU A 14 -5.52 4.96 -2.12
CA GLU A 14 -6.31 4.42 -1.01
C GLU A 14 -5.53 3.38 -0.20
N PHE A 15 -4.84 2.45 -0.87
CA PHE A 15 -4.10 1.37 -0.22
C PHE A 15 -2.87 1.88 0.55
N VAL A 16 -2.12 2.84 -0.01
CA VAL A 16 -0.99 3.47 0.68
C VAL A 16 -1.47 4.27 1.89
N GLY A 17 -2.57 5.02 1.76
CA GLY A 17 -3.18 5.74 2.88
C GLY A 17 -3.68 4.81 3.99
N ALA A 18 -4.33 3.71 3.64
CA ALA A 18 -4.79 2.71 4.59
C ALA A 18 -3.63 2.01 5.31
N ALA A 19 -2.56 1.66 4.59
CA ALA A 19 -1.37 1.05 5.18
C ALA A 19 -0.65 2.00 6.14
N TRP A 20 -0.56 3.29 5.80
CA TRP A 20 -0.01 4.32 6.69
C TRP A 20 -0.85 4.46 7.97
N ALA A 21 -2.17 4.58 7.84
CA ALA A 21 -3.08 4.68 8.97
C ALA A 21 -3.02 3.42 9.87
N ALA A 22 -2.87 2.24 9.28
CA ALA A 22 -2.66 0.99 10.01
C ALA A 22 -1.34 1.00 10.79
N GLY A 23 -0.25 1.50 10.20
CA GLY A 23 1.04 1.63 10.87
C GLY A 23 0.98 2.56 12.09
N TRP A 24 0.31 3.70 11.95
CA TRP A 24 0.06 4.63 13.05
C TRP A 24 -0.80 3.99 14.16
N ALA A 25 -1.88 3.30 13.78
CA ALA A 25 -2.78 2.65 14.72
C ALA A 25 -2.08 1.54 15.52
N LEU A 26 -1.23 0.75 14.88
CA LEU A 26 -0.42 -0.29 15.54
C LEU A 26 0.61 0.33 16.49
N GLY A 27 1.29 1.41 16.08
CA GLY A 27 2.19 2.15 16.96
C GLY A 27 1.50 2.68 18.23
N GLY A 28 0.27 3.18 18.09
CA GLY A 28 -0.57 3.63 19.21
C GLY A 28 -1.09 2.49 20.10
N MET A 29 -1.55 1.38 19.51
CA MET A 29 -2.11 0.25 20.25
C MET A 29 -1.09 -0.45 21.14
N PHE A 30 0.16 -0.59 20.69
CA PHE A 30 1.21 -1.24 21.47
C PHE A 30 1.92 -0.30 22.47
N GLN A 31 1.52 0.99 22.56
CA GLN A 31 2.19 2.03 23.36
C GLN A 31 3.73 1.99 23.23
N LEU A 32 4.20 1.64 22.03
CA LEU A 32 5.61 1.56 21.73
C LEU A 32 6.17 2.97 21.86
N GLY A 33 7.26 3.14 22.61
CA GLY A 33 7.91 4.44 22.75
C GLY A 33 8.13 5.11 21.39
N PRO A 34 8.29 6.45 21.34
CA PRO A 34 8.19 7.24 20.10
C PRO A 34 9.05 6.69 18.96
N THR A 35 10.24 6.17 19.26
CA THR A 35 11.14 5.54 18.27
C THR A 35 10.55 4.29 17.61
N LEU A 36 10.01 3.35 18.38
CA LEU A 36 9.46 2.09 17.86
C LEU A 36 8.14 2.32 17.12
N SER A 37 7.34 3.29 17.57
CA SER A 37 6.11 3.70 16.90
C SER A 37 6.38 4.21 15.49
N HIS A 38 7.36 5.12 15.33
CA HIS A 38 7.76 5.61 14.00
C HIS A 38 8.37 4.51 13.11
N ILE A 39 9.15 3.58 13.68
CA ILE A 39 9.67 2.44 12.91
C ILE A 39 8.52 1.58 12.40
N CYS A 40 7.51 1.31 13.23
CA CYS A 40 6.35 0.50 12.84
C CYS A 40 5.52 1.21 11.76
N GLU A 41 5.28 2.52 11.92
CA GLU A 41 4.60 3.37 10.94
C GLU A 41 5.29 3.34 9.58
N ILE A 42 6.60 3.61 9.53
CA ILE A 42 7.39 3.60 8.29
C ILE A 42 7.45 2.20 7.68
N SER A 43 7.56 1.16 8.51
CA SER A 43 7.59 -0.23 8.03
C SER A 43 6.26 -0.64 7.39
N PHE A 44 5.14 -0.25 7.99
CA PHE A 44 3.80 -0.51 7.43
C PHE A 44 3.54 0.30 6.16
N ALA A 45 4.01 1.55 6.11
CA ALA A 45 3.94 2.37 4.90
C ALA A 45 4.76 1.75 3.75
N LEU A 46 5.98 1.29 4.02
CA LEU A 46 6.82 0.57 3.07
C LEU A 46 6.16 -0.73 2.61
N LEU A 47 5.57 -1.51 3.53
CA LEU A 47 4.82 -2.72 3.19
C LEU A 47 3.62 -2.41 2.29
N GLY A 48 2.91 -1.31 2.55
CA GLY A 48 1.82 -0.81 1.70
C GLY A 48 2.28 -0.51 0.27
N LEU A 49 3.42 0.18 0.12
CA LEU A 49 4.01 0.45 -1.19
C LEU A 49 4.47 -0.82 -1.91
N VAL A 50 5.10 -1.75 -1.20
CA VAL A 50 5.57 -3.02 -1.77
C VAL A 50 4.38 -3.88 -2.23
N ALA A 51 3.33 -4.00 -1.41
CA ALA A 51 2.13 -4.72 -1.80
C ALA A 51 1.41 -4.07 -2.99
N LEU A 52 1.36 -2.73 -3.05
CA LEU A 52 0.85 -2.02 -4.23
C LEU A 52 1.69 -2.30 -5.48
N TYR A 53 3.02 -2.33 -5.35
CA TYR A 53 3.92 -2.68 -6.46
C TYR A 53 3.67 -4.10 -6.97
N TYR A 54 3.50 -5.08 -6.07
CA TYR A 54 3.16 -6.46 -6.46
C TYR A 54 1.76 -6.57 -7.08
N PHE A 55 0.79 -5.82 -6.56
CA PHE A 55 -0.56 -5.75 -7.12
C PHE A 55 -0.52 -5.21 -8.55
N LEU A 56 0.21 -4.11 -8.78
CA LEU A 56 0.42 -3.54 -10.10
C LEU A 56 1.12 -4.51 -11.05
N ARG A 57 2.21 -5.13 -10.58
CA ARG A 57 2.96 -6.11 -11.37
C ARG A 57 2.08 -7.29 -11.77
N THR A 58 1.19 -7.72 -10.88
CA THR A 58 0.22 -8.80 -11.14
C THR A 58 -0.86 -8.36 -12.11
N ALA A 59 -1.40 -7.15 -11.95
CA ALA A 59 -2.43 -6.60 -12.83
C ALA A 59 -1.94 -6.43 -14.27
N ILE A 60 -0.73 -5.89 -14.47
CA ILE A 60 -0.10 -5.76 -15.79
C ILE A 60 0.19 -7.15 -16.39
N ARG A 61 0.65 -8.11 -15.57
CA ARG A 61 0.95 -9.47 -16.05
C ARG A 61 -0.29 -10.24 -16.50
N HIS A 62 -1.47 -9.92 -15.95
CA HIS A 62 -2.74 -10.55 -16.29
C HIS A 62 -3.56 -9.73 -17.30
N GLU A 63 -3.01 -8.68 -17.91
CA GLU A 63 -3.64 -8.10 -19.09
C GLU A 63 -3.61 -9.12 -20.23
N PRO A 64 -4.76 -9.55 -20.78
CA PRO A 64 -4.78 -10.28 -22.04
C PRO A 64 -4.32 -9.31 -23.13
N ILE A 65 -3.17 -9.62 -23.74
CA ILE A 65 -2.60 -8.85 -24.84
C ILE A 65 -3.44 -8.99 -26.14
N PHE A 66 -4.48 -9.84 -26.14
CA PHE A 66 -5.34 -10.06 -27.31
C PHE A 66 -6.80 -10.31 -26.91
N ASP A 67 -7.68 -9.39 -27.31
CA ASP A 67 -8.94 -9.63 -28.01
C ASP A 67 -9.16 -8.49 -29.01
#